data_AF-A0A0D0IYK2-F1
#
_entry.id   AF-A0A0D0IYK2-F1
#
_cell.length_a   1.000
_cell.length_b   1.000
_cell.length_c   1.000
_cell.angle_alpha   90.00
_cell.angle_beta   90.00
_cell.angle_gamma   90.00
#
_symmetry.space_group_name_H-M   'P 1'
#
loop_
_entity.id
_entity.type
_entity.pdbx_description
1 polymer ?
#
loop_
_entity_poly.entity_id
_entity_poly.type
_entity_poly.pdbx_seq_one_letter_code
_entity_poly.pdbx_strand_id
1 'polypeptide(L)'
;MNGKPTTVDLEIEAAIGQASAIGYAANAAPGRGPNESQTVIKYCAAKHGGRYPPGPNSKGAIGLYVSPSPGFTWGPGVYACPIAYPISGAIYGRCGIVAQIPSTSGWKIFDATDQAVANLYVAWAQQQPLYPMLTLTAHANWANHLLRTLFKERFGIDVVVFRPDEFHNRYTNRVHDRWLAISEWSAPGKLASGVTATRVVEAQLTVILAEEFEPTLSGIRRNALIGPTPTLATMLPTPVDILNAYVSRQLLWVGA
;
A
#
# COMPACT_ATOMS: atom_id res chain seq x y z
N MET A 1 24.41 4.12 13.92
CA MET A 1 24.93 2.80 14.34
C MET A 1 26.11 2.44 13.44
N ASN A 2 27.35 2.59 13.93
CA ASN A 2 28.58 2.31 13.17
C ASN A 2 29.23 1.00 13.65
N GLY A 3 28.46 -0.10 13.63
CA GLY A 3 28.95 -1.45 13.88
C GLY A 3 29.18 -2.20 12.56
N LYS A 4 30.07 -3.20 12.58
CA LYS A 4 30.20 -4.15 11.46
C LYS A 4 28.82 -4.80 11.18
N PRO A 5 28.47 -5.07 9.90
CA PRO A 5 27.22 -5.75 9.57
C PRO A 5 27.13 -7.10 10.31
N THR A 6 25.96 -7.40 10.87
CA THR A 6 25.67 -8.72 11.45
C THR A 6 25.41 -9.75 10.34
N THR A 7 25.38 -11.04 10.68
CA THR A 7 24.95 -12.09 9.72
C THR A 7 23.55 -11.80 9.18
N VAL A 8 22.63 -11.38 10.06
CA VAL A 8 21.25 -11.02 9.67
C VAL A 8 21.23 -9.79 8.74
N ASP A 9 22.09 -8.80 8.97
CA ASP A 9 22.21 -7.64 8.06
C ASP A 9 22.62 -8.08 6.65
N LEU A 10 23.55 -9.05 6.53
CA LEU A 10 24.02 -9.57 5.25
C LEU A 10 22.94 -10.39 4.53
N GLU A 11 22.18 -11.21 5.27
CA GLU A 11 21.05 -11.97 4.72
C GLU A 11 19.93 -11.06 4.21
N ILE A 12 19.67 -9.96 4.91
CA ILE A 12 18.69 -8.94 4.48
C ILE A 12 19.14 -8.26 3.20
N GLU A 13 20.39 -7.79 3.12
CA GLU A 13 20.91 -7.16 1.89
C GLU A 13 20.93 -8.15 0.71
N ALA A 14 21.20 -9.44 0.96
CA ALA A 14 21.11 -10.47 -0.06
C ALA A 14 19.67 -10.67 -0.56
N ALA A 15 18.70 -10.77 0.36
CA ALA A 15 17.28 -10.89 0.01
C ALA A 15 16.78 -9.66 -0.77
N ILE A 16 17.20 -8.46 -0.36
CA ILE A 16 16.91 -7.22 -1.08
C ILE A 16 17.54 -7.25 -2.48
N GLY A 17 18.81 -7.65 -2.59
CA GLY A 17 19.52 -7.75 -3.87
C GLY A 17 18.82 -8.69 -4.85
N GLN A 18 18.37 -9.86 -4.37
CA GLN A 18 17.64 -10.83 -5.19
C GLN A 18 16.29 -10.27 -5.66
N ALA A 19 15.48 -9.71 -4.76
CA ALA A 19 14.19 -9.14 -5.10
C ALA A 19 14.33 -7.93 -6.05
N SER A 20 15.35 -7.10 -5.83
CA SER A 20 15.63 -5.91 -6.66
C SER A 20 16.11 -6.29 -8.07
N ALA A 21 16.84 -7.40 -8.22
CA ALA A 21 17.28 -7.92 -9.52
C ALA A 21 16.12 -8.49 -10.35
N ILE A 22 15.14 -9.12 -9.69
CA ILE A 22 13.89 -9.57 -10.33
C ILE A 22 13.01 -8.36 -10.67
N GLY A 23 13.10 -7.31 -9.84
CA GLY A 23 12.18 -6.20 -9.85
C GLY A 23 10.85 -6.58 -9.22
N TYR A 24 10.00 -5.59 -9.01
CA TYR A 24 8.64 -5.86 -8.62
C TYR A 24 7.80 -5.83 -9.88
N ALA A 25 7.29 -6.96 -10.33
CA ALA A 25 6.08 -7.02 -11.16
C ALA A 25 4.92 -7.28 -10.21
N ALA A 26 4.17 -6.27 -9.80
CA ALA A 26 2.81 -6.52 -9.36
C ALA A 26 2.14 -7.24 -10.52
N ASN A 27 1.96 -8.58 -10.48
CA ASN A 27 1.40 -9.39 -11.57
C ASN A 27 0.40 -8.56 -12.36
N ALA A 28 0.90 -7.99 -13.45
CA ALA A 28 0.19 -6.93 -14.12
C ALA A 28 -0.96 -7.60 -14.87
N ALA A 29 -1.87 -6.80 -15.40
CA ALA A 29 -2.62 -7.25 -16.56
C ALA A 29 -1.70 -8.08 -17.49
N PRO A 30 -2.15 -9.25 -17.99
CA PRO A 30 -1.29 -10.15 -18.76
C PRO A 30 -0.50 -9.37 -19.82
N GLY A 31 0.84 -9.39 -19.70
CA GLY A 31 1.75 -8.81 -20.70
C GLY A 31 2.68 -7.65 -20.27
N ARG A 32 2.64 -7.13 -19.03
CA ARG A 32 3.65 -6.12 -18.59
C ARG A 32 4.78 -6.71 -17.77
N GLY A 33 6.01 -6.31 -18.07
CA GLY A 33 7.21 -6.73 -17.35
C GLY A 33 7.46 -5.97 -16.04
N PRO A 34 8.37 -6.47 -15.18
CA PRO A 34 8.75 -5.83 -13.90
C PRO A 34 9.40 -4.44 -14.02
N ASN A 35 9.80 -4.04 -15.23
CA ASN A 35 10.47 -2.77 -15.49
C ASN A 35 9.54 -1.69 -16.08
N GLU A 36 8.25 -1.98 -16.21
CA GLU A 36 7.25 -1.02 -16.71
C GLU A 36 6.56 -0.30 -15.56
N SER A 37 6.04 0.91 -15.84
CA SER A 37 5.22 1.65 -14.87
C SER A 37 4.01 0.83 -14.44
N GLN A 38 3.73 0.83 -13.14
CA GLN A 38 2.68 0.04 -12.52
C GLN A 38 1.55 0.92 -12.02
N THR A 39 0.34 0.51 -12.36
CA THR A 39 -0.86 1.14 -11.85
C THR A 39 -1.23 0.53 -10.51
N VAL A 40 -1.30 1.40 -9.49
CA VAL A 40 -1.68 1.03 -8.13
C VAL A 40 -2.88 1.84 -7.67
N ILE A 41 -3.60 1.31 -6.70
CA ILE A 41 -4.73 1.94 -6.05
C ILE A 41 -4.49 2.07 -4.55
N LYS A 42 -4.74 3.27 -4.02
CA LYS A 42 -4.79 3.54 -2.58
C LYS A 42 -6.21 3.90 -2.17
N TYR A 43 -6.78 3.15 -1.23
CA TYR A 43 -8.05 3.52 -0.64
C TYR A 43 -7.86 4.51 0.51
N CYS A 44 -8.76 5.48 0.60
CA CYS A 44 -8.81 6.42 1.71
C CYS A 44 -10.25 6.71 2.15
N ALA A 45 -10.43 7.19 3.37
CA ALA A 45 -11.72 7.69 3.83
C ALA A 45 -12.14 8.89 2.98
N ALA A 46 -13.43 8.97 2.62
CA ALA A 46 -13.97 10.01 1.73
C ALA A 46 -13.65 11.46 2.19
N LYS A 47 -13.56 11.69 3.51
CA LYS A 47 -13.14 12.98 4.09
C LYS A 47 -11.74 13.44 3.67
N HIS A 48 -10.91 12.53 3.18
CA HIS A 48 -9.57 12.81 2.66
C HIS A 48 -9.53 12.90 1.13
N GLY A 49 -10.62 12.57 0.43
CA GLY A 49 -10.69 12.60 -1.04
C GLY A 49 -10.39 13.98 -1.61
N GLY A 50 -10.95 15.05 -1.03
CA GLY A 50 -10.69 16.43 -1.47
C GLY A 50 -9.27 16.95 -1.22
N ARG A 51 -8.40 16.17 -0.56
CA ARG A 51 -6.96 16.48 -0.45
C ARG A 51 -6.17 16.06 -1.69
N TYR A 52 -6.81 15.26 -2.55
CA TYR A 52 -6.29 14.90 -3.87
C TYR A 52 -7.09 15.73 -4.88
N PRO A 53 -6.40 16.44 -5.78
CA PRO A 53 -7.07 17.38 -6.65
C PRO A 53 -7.96 16.64 -7.65
N PRO A 54 -9.12 17.22 -8.01
CA PRO A 54 -9.93 16.70 -9.09
C PRO A 54 -9.30 17.10 -10.43
N GLY A 55 -8.59 16.16 -11.05
CA GLY A 55 -8.41 16.18 -12.50
C GLY A 55 -7.08 16.74 -13.05
N PRO A 56 -6.99 16.83 -14.38
CA PRO A 56 -5.73 16.96 -15.13
C PRO A 56 -5.02 18.32 -15.04
N ASN A 57 -5.63 19.32 -14.39
CA ASN A 57 -5.14 20.70 -14.38
C ASN A 57 -4.74 21.20 -12.99
N SER A 58 -4.68 20.33 -11.99
CA SER A 58 -3.97 20.65 -10.74
C SER A 58 -2.49 20.80 -11.04
N LYS A 59 -2.03 22.05 -11.12
CA LYS A 59 -0.63 22.44 -11.37
C LYS A 59 0.28 22.16 -10.16
N GLY A 60 0.32 20.90 -9.73
CA GLY A 60 1.23 20.41 -8.70
C GLY A 60 1.36 18.90 -8.83
N ALA A 61 2.58 18.38 -8.75
CA ALA A 61 2.87 16.95 -8.66
C ALA A 61 2.22 16.40 -7.39
N ILE A 62 0.98 15.92 -7.48
CA ILE A 62 0.28 15.41 -6.32
C ILE A 62 0.54 13.91 -6.26
N GLY A 63 1.52 13.56 -5.44
CA GLY A 63 1.79 12.18 -5.06
C GLY A 63 0.79 11.67 -4.02
N LEU A 64 0.93 10.40 -3.65
CA LEU A 64 0.09 9.80 -2.62
C LEU A 64 0.53 10.23 -1.21
N TYR A 65 -0.42 10.50 -0.32
CA TYR A 65 -0.14 10.78 1.10
C TYR A 65 0.67 9.65 1.74
N VAL A 66 1.82 9.98 2.34
CA VAL A 66 2.61 9.07 3.17
C VAL A 66 1.95 9.01 4.52
N SER A 67 1.45 7.83 4.91
CA SER A 67 0.85 7.65 6.22
C SER A 67 1.94 7.68 7.29
N PRO A 68 1.93 8.63 8.24
CA PRO A 68 2.85 8.60 9.38
C PRO A 68 2.29 7.75 10.53
N SER A 69 1.12 7.14 10.36
CA SER A 69 0.38 6.57 11.48
C SER A 69 1.04 5.27 11.97
N PRO A 70 1.19 5.09 13.30
CA PRO A 70 1.75 3.86 13.89
C PRO A 70 0.97 2.58 13.58
N GLY A 71 -0.29 2.70 13.15
CA GLY A 71 -1.17 1.56 12.86
C GLY A 71 -0.85 0.81 11.57
N PHE A 72 0.12 1.26 10.76
CA PHE A 72 0.45 0.61 9.49
C PHE A 72 1.63 -0.36 9.58
N THR A 73 1.52 -1.48 8.84
CA THR A 73 2.35 -2.68 9.02
C THR A 73 3.82 -2.55 8.63
N TRP A 74 4.23 -1.49 7.97
CA TRP A 74 5.63 -1.26 7.55
C TRP A 74 6.10 0.17 7.80
N GLY A 75 5.58 0.83 8.85
CA GLY A 75 5.97 2.18 9.24
C GLY A 75 5.51 3.27 8.25
N PRO A 76 6.18 4.43 8.19
CA PRO A 76 5.82 5.52 7.30
C PRO A 76 5.89 5.12 5.83
N GLY A 77 4.81 5.27 5.08
CA GLY A 77 4.81 4.90 3.67
C GLY A 77 3.51 5.22 2.94
N VAL A 78 3.57 5.13 1.62
CA VAL A 78 2.38 5.07 0.78
C VAL A 78 1.93 3.61 0.72
N TYR A 79 0.81 3.33 1.40
CA TYR A 79 0.16 2.04 1.35
C TYR A 79 -0.79 1.98 0.17
N ALA A 80 -0.54 1.04 -0.74
CA ALA A 80 -1.32 0.85 -1.97
C ALA A 80 -1.39 -0.64 -2.34
N CYS A 81 -2.34 -0.98 -3.21
CA CYS A 81 -2.48 -2.30 -3.80
C CYS A 81 -2.27 -2.19 -5.31
N PRO A 82 -1.73 -3.22 -5.98
CA PRO A 82 -1.81 -3.33 -7.42
C PRO A 82 -3.24 -3.27 -7.92
N ILE A 83 -3.45 -2.69 -9.11
CA ILE A 83 -4.76 -2.73 -9.76
C ILE A 83 -5.22 -4.15 -10.09
N ALA A 84 -4.29 -5.12 -10.17
CA ALA A 84 -4.59 -6.54 -10.33
C ALA A 84 -5.35 -7.14 -9.14
N TYR A 85 -5.22 -6.53 -7.96
CA TYR A 85 -5.92 -6.90 -6.72
C TYR A 85 -6.62 -5.68 -6.13
N PRO A 86 -7.48 -5.02 -6.93
CA PRO A 86 -7.85 -3.63 -6.67
C PRO A 86 -8.80 -3.50 -5.48
N ILE A 87 -9.30 -4.59 -4.94
CA ILE A 87 -10.31 -4.61 -3.88
C ILE A 87 -9.66 -4.94 -2.53
N SER A 88 -8.42 -5.45 -2.55
CA SER A 88 -7.68 -5.89 -1.36
C SER A 88 -7.55 -4.81 -0.29
N GLY A 89 -7.33 -3.55 -0.69
CA GLY A 89 -7.24 -2.42 0.24
C GLY A 89 -8.56 -1.72 0.55
N ALA A 90 -9.70 -2.15 -0.01
CA ALA A 90 -10.97 -1.43 0.07
C ALA A 90 -11.53 -1.33 1.50
N ILE A 91 -11.10 -2.21 2.41
CA ILE A 91 -11.44 -2.16 3.84
C ILE A 91 -11.01 -0.84 4.52
N TYR A 92 -10.00 -0.14 4.00
CA TYR A 92 -9.47 1.09 4.60
C TYR A 92 -10.07 2.39 4.07
N GLY A 93 -10.96 2.33 3.07
CA GLY A 93 -11.43 3.54 2.45
C GLY A 93 -12.53 3.36 1.43
N ARG A 94 -13.27 4.44 1.21
CA ARG A 94 -14.45 4.48 0.33
C ARG A 94 -14.17 5.18 -0.99
N CYS A 95 -12.96 5.72 -1.16
CA CYS A 95 -12.51 6.34 -2.39
C CYS A 95 -11.17 5.72 -2.78
N GLY A 96 -11.04 5.31 -4.04
CA GLY A 96 -9.79 4.86 -4.63
C GLY A 96 -9.01 6.03 -5.21
N ILE A 97 -7.70 6.04 -5.02
CA ILE A 97 -6.79 6.92 -5.73
C ILE A 97 -5.90 6.03 -6.57
N VAL A 98 -6.08 6.10 -7.88
CA VAL A 98 -5.26 5.34 -8.82
C VAL A 98 -4.07 6.20 -9.19
N ALA A 99 -2.89 5.62 -9.18
CA ALA A 99 -1.64 6.31 -9.46
C ALA A 99 -0.66 5.38 -10.18
N GLN A 100 0.42 5.96 -10.71
CA GLN A 100 1.51 5.21 -11.32
C GLN A 100 2.72 5.17 -10.39
N ILE A 101 3.24 3.97 -10.17
CA ILE A 101 4.62 3.75 -9.75
C ILE A 101 5.45 3.73 -11.03
N PRO A 102 6.46 4.59 -11.20
CA PRO A 102 7.37 4.52 -12.35
C PRO A 102 8.15 3.20 -12.33
N SER A 103 8.94 2.94 -13.36
CA SER A 103 9.82 1.75 -13.42
C SER A 103 10.56 1.55 -12.09
N THR A 104 10.45 0.35 -11.51
CA THR A 104 11.14 -0.01 -10.26
C THR A 104 12.59 -0.41 -10.49
N SER A 105 13.15 -0.15 -11.67
CA SER A 105 14.56 -0.41 -11.96
C SER A 105 15.44 0.35 -10.97
N GLY A 106 16.30 -0.38 -10.27
CA GLY A 106 17.17 0.17 -9.22
C GLY A 106 16.50 0.43 -7.87
N TRP A 107 15.24 0.06 -7.67
CA TRP A 107 14.60 0.12 -6.35
C TRP A 107 15.13 -1.00 -5.45
N LYS A 108 15.36 -0.68 -4.18
CA LYS A 108 15.61 -1.67 -3.13
C LYS A 108 14.29 -2.27 -2.63
N ILE A 109 14.00 -3.50 -3.05
CA ILE A 109 12.74 -4.20 -2.74
C ILE A 109 12.95 -5.17 -1.57
N PHE A 110 12.07 -5.11 -0.57
CA PHE A 110 12.00 -6.15 0.47
C PHE A 110 10.68 -6.93 0.31
N ASP A 111 10.77 -8.19 -0.11
CA ASP A 111 9.59 -9.04 -0.36
C ASP A 111 9.22 -9.86 0.88
N ALA A 112 8.41 -9.26 1.75
CA ALA A 112 7.86 -9.93 2.92
C ALA A 112 6.65 -10.84 2.61
N THR A 113 6.40 -11.16 1.34
CA THR A 113 5.46 -12.20 0.95
C THR A 113 6.09 -13.59 1.04
N ASP A 114 7.42 -13.67 1.03
CA ASP A 114 8.13 -14.86 1.48
C ASP A 114 8.24 -14.84 3.01
N GLN A 115 7.78 -15.93 3.65
CA GLN A 115 7.83 -16.05 5.10
C GLN A 115 9.27 -16.08 5.63
N ALA A 116 10.22 -16.66 4.88
CA ALA A 116 11.63 -16.69 5.26
C ALA A 116 12.20 -15.26 5.27
N VAL A 117 11.91 -14.47 4.23
CA VAL A 117 12.32 -13.07 4.15
C VAL A 117 11.64 -12.22 5.23
N ALA A 118 10.34 -12.42 5.47
CA ALA A 118 9.63 -11.73 6.55
C ALA A 118 10.25 -12.03 7.93
N ASN A 119 10.70 -13.26 8.16
CA ASN A 119 11.37 -13.65 9.41
C ASN A 119 12.73 -12.97 9.59
N LEU A 120 13.41 -12.52 8.51
CA LEU A 120 14.64 -11.73 8.63
C LEU A 120 14.38 -10.40 9.32
N TYR A 121 13.25 -9.73 9.05
CA TYR A 121 12.86 -8.52 9.78
C TYR A 121 12.63 -8.84 11.27
N VAL A 122 11.97 -9.96 11.59
CA VAL A 122 11.74 -10.36 12.99
C VAL A 122 13.05 -10.62 13.72
N ALA A 123 13.97 -11.35 13.09
CA ALA A 123 15.30 -11.64 13.63
C ALA A 123 16.13 -10.35 13.83
N TRP A 124 16.06 -9.41 12.88
CA TRP A 124 16.70 -8.10 13.01
C TRP A 124 16.08 -7.28 14.14
N ALA A 125 14.75 -7.27 14.24
CA ALA A 125 14.02 -6.54 15.26
C ALA A 125 14.37 -7.04 16.67
N GLN A 126 14.50 -8.36 16.85
CA GLN A 126 14.92 -9.00 18.11
C GLN A 126 16.27 -8.51 18.64
N GLN A 127 17.16 -8.06 17.76
CA GLN A 127 18.47 -7.53 18.12
C GLN A 127 18.44 -6.05 18.51
N GLN A 128 17.29 -5.37 18.37
CA GLN A 128 17.17 -3.95 18.66
C GLN A 128 16.79 -3.68 20.13
N PRO A 129 17.31 -2.62 20.75
CA PRO A 129 16.94 -2.24 22.12
C PRO A 129 15.44 -1.95 22.32
N LEU A 130 14.72 -1.61 21.26
CA LEU A 130 13.28 -1.34 21.31
C LEU A 130 12.42 -2.63 21.30
N TYR A 131 12.99 -3.80 21.05
CA TYR A 131 12.23 -5.05 20.96
C TYR A 131 11.48 -5.45 22.23
N PRO A 132 12.05 -5.32 23.44
CA PRO A 132 11.29 -5.60 24.67
C PRO A 132 10.06 -4.71 24.80
N MET A 133 10.14 -3.45 24.35
CA MET A 133 9.01 -2.52 24.41
C MET A 133 7.92 -2.87 23.37
N LEU A 134 8.32 -3.39 22.21
CA LEU A 134 7.41 -3.95 21.22
C LEU A 134 6.57 -5.11 21.79
N THR A 135 7.16 -5.95 22.66
CA THR A 135 6.52 -7.19 23.14
C THR A 135 5.87 -7.09 24.52
N LEU A 136 6.35 -6.20 25.40
CA LEU A 136 5.99 -6.22 26.83
C LEU A 136 5.21 -4.99 27.30
N THR A 137 4.89 -4.03 26.43
CA THR A 137 4.30 -2.75 26.86
C THR A 137 3.10 -2.32 26.03
N ALA A 138 2.27 -1.45 26.61
CA ALA A 138 1.18 -0.78 25.89
C ALA A 138 1.68 0.13 24.75
N HIS A 139 2.98 0.44 24.71
CA HIS A 139 3.60 1.24 23.65
C HIS A 139 4.04 0.41 22.43
N ALA A 140 3.58 -0.85 22.32
CA ALA A 140 3.90 -1.75 21.22
C ALA A 140 3.72 -1.10 19.84
N ASN A 141 2.60 -0.39 19.60
CA ASN A 141 2.34 0.27 18.31
C ASN A 141 3.41 1.32 17.96
N TRP A 142 3.84 2.10 18.95
CA TRP A 142 4.89 3.11 18.76
C TRP A 142 6.26 2.47 18.54
N ALA A 143 6.62 1.46 19.35
CA ALA A 143 7.87 0.73 19.18
C ALA A 143 7.93 0.02 17.82
N ASN A 144 6.81 -0.56 17.37
CA ASN A 144 6.68 -1.20 16.07
C ASN A 144 6.90 -0.20 14.93
N HIS A 145 6.26 0.97 15.04
CA HIS A 145 6.44 2.05 14.08
C HIS A 145 7.91 2.47 13.97
N LEU A 146 8.58 2.71 15.11
CA LEU A 146 9.99 3.07 15.11
C LEU A 146 10.90 1.98 14.55
N LEU A 147 10.71 0.72 14.96
CA LEU A 147 11.51 -0.39 14.46
C LEU A 147 11.39 -0.56 12.95
N ARG A 148 10.19 -0.40 12.38
CA ARG A 148 9.96 -0.49 10.93
C ARG A 148 10.54 0.71 10.18
N THR A 149 10.46 1.90 10.75
CA THR A 149 11.15 3.10 10.21
C THR A 149 12.66 2.85 10.16
N LEU A 150 13.24 2.46 11.29
CA LEU A 150 14.68 2.19 11.42
C LEU A 150 15.14 1.08 10.48
N PHE A 151 14.36 0.02 10.34
CA PHE A 151 14.64 -1.07 9.41
C PHE A 151 14.75 -0.56 7.97
N LYS A 152 13.74 0.17 7.50
CA LYS A 152 13.75 0.70 6.13
C LYS A 152 14.85 1.73 5.92
N GLU A 153 15.07 2.64 6.87
CA GLU A 153 16.17 3.62 6.83
C GLU A 153 17.55 2.96 6.80
N ARG A 154 17.75 1.90 7.60
CA ARG A 154 19.02 1.16 7.67
C ARG A 154 19.40 0.52 6.35
N PHE A 155 18.44 -0.15 5.71
CA PHE A 155 18.68 -0.91 4.48
C PHE A 155 18.37 -0.11 3.20
N GLY A 156 17.85 1.10 3.33
CA GLY A 156 17.45 1.93 2.19
C GLY A 156 16.28 1.34 1.41
N ILE A 157 15.33 0.68 2.09
CA ILE A 157 14.24 -0.06 1.44
C ILE A 157 13.24 0.91 0.82
N ASP A 158 13.09 0.81 -0.49
CA ASP A 158 12.22 1.66 -1.30
C ASP A 158 10.78 1.18 -1.32
N VAL A 159 10.57 -0.14 -1.29
CA VAL A 159 9.25 -0.73 -1.22
C VAL A 159 9.29 -2.03 -0.44
N VAL A 160 8.32 -2.20 0.45
CA VAL A 160 8.02 -3.49 1.04
C VAL A 160 6.80 -4.07 0.33
N VAL A 161 6.95 -5.27 -0.21
CA VAL A 161 5.85 -6.06 -0.77
C VAL A 161 5.42 -7.04 0.32
N PHE A 162 4.12 -7.12 0.60
CA PHE A 162 3.62 -7.98 1.67
C PHE A 162 2.21 -8.49 1.37
N ARG A 163 1.76 -9.52 2.11
CA ARG A 163 0.38 -9.99 2.04
C ARG A 163 -0.55 -9.08 2.86
N PRO A 164 -1.85 -9.03 2.54
CA PRO A 164 -2.85 -8.39 3.42
C PRO A 164 -2.68 -8.86 4.87
N ASP A 165 -2.46 -7.90 5.77
CA ASP A 165 -2.34 -8.13 7.20
C ASP A 165 -3.72 -8.31 7.86
N GLU A 166 -4.74 -7.63 7.34
CA GLU A 166 -6.15 -7.85 7.68
C GLU A 166 -6.80 -8.90 6.78
N PHE A 167 -7.67 -9.72 7.37
CA PHE A 167 -8.46 -10.71 6.64
C PHE A 167 -9.92 -10.24 6.54
N HIS A 168 -10.39 -10.13 5.32
CA HIS A 168 -11.79 -9.96 4.98
C HIS A 168 -12.14 -10.89 3.83
N ASN A 169 -13.04 -11.84 4.05
CA ASN A 169 -13.44 -12.87 3.08
C ASN A 169 -13.86 -12.33 1.69
N ARG A 170 -14.40 -11.12 1.65
CA ARG A 170 -14.86 -10.45 0.43
C ARG A 170 -13.80 -9.63 -0.29
N TYR A 171 -12.86 -9.07 0.46
CA TYR A 171 -11.99 -8.02 -0.05
C TYR A 171 -10.54 -8.48 -0.18
N THR A 172 -10.08 -9.36 0.71
CA THR A 172 -8.68 -9.80 0.75
C THR A 172 -8.55 -11.30 0.46
N ASN A 173 -7.66 -11.66 -0.45
CA ASN A 173 -7.15 -13.00 -0.63
C ASN A 173 -5.69 -13.08 -0.19
N ARG A 174 -5.43 -13.61 1.02
CA ARG A 174 -4.07 -13.69 1.58
C ARG A 174 -3.09 -14.53 0.75
N VAL A 175 -3.58 -15.43 -0.11
CA VAL A 175 -2.70 -16.26 -0.96
C VAL A 175 -2.19 -15.46 -2.15
N HIS A 176 -3.08 -14.74 -2.82
CA HIS A 176 -2.79 -14.11 -4.11
C HIS A 176 -2.56 -12.60 -4.03
N ASP A 177 -3.22 -11.91 -3.12
CA ASP A 177 -3.12 -10.47 -3.03
C ASP A 177 -1.75 -10.04 -2.50
N ARG A 178 -1.33 -8.87 -2.98
CA ARG A 178 -0.06 -8.25 -2.63
C ARG A 178 -0.31 -6.78 -2.36
N TRP A 179 0.21 -6.27 -1.26
CA TRP A 179 0.18 -4.86 -0.90
C TRP A 179 1.60 -4.29 -0.94
N LEU A 180 1.65 -2.98 -1.03
CA LEU A 180 2.88 -2.22 -1.13
C LEU A 180 2.92 -1.18 -0.03
N ALA A 181 4.06 -1.09 0.64
CA ALA A 181 4.43 0.04 1.47
C ALA A 181 5.62 0.74 0.81
N ILE A 182 5.33 1.79 0.04
CA ILE A 182 6.35 2.54 -0.69
C ILE A 182 6.95 3.58 0.24
N SER A 183 8.27 3.53 0.40
CA SER A 183 9.05 4.48 1.17
C SER A 183 9.26 5.76 0.38
N GLU A 184 9.01 6.88 1.02
CA GLU A 184 9.33 8.21 0.50
C GLU A 184 10.46 8.77 1.35
N TRP A 185 11.42 9.47 0.73
CA TRP A 185 12.66 9.88 1.38
C TRP A 185 12.75 11.39 1.43
N SER A 186 13.03 11.95 2.62
CA SER A 186 13.22 13.39 2.81
C SER A 186 14.68 13.81 2.65
N ALA A 187 15.59 12.89 2.96
CA ALA A 187 17.03 12.99 2.75
C ALA A 187 17.60 11.56 2.63
N PRO A 188 18.84 11.37 2.16
CA PRO A 188 19.48 10.06 2.18
C PRO A 188 19.42 9.42 3.58
N GLY A 189 18.86 8.21 3.65
CA GLY A 189 18.72 7.47 4.91
C GLY A 189 17.64 7.98 5.87
N LYS A 190 16.78 8.92 5.45
CA LYS A 190 15.69 9.44 6.28
C LYS A 190 14.35 9.43 5.56
N LEU A 191 13.38 8.70 6.12
CA LEU A 191 12.04 8.63 5.55
C LEU A 191 11.30 9.96 5.71
N ALA A 192 10.50 10.28 4.70
CA ALA A 192 9.60 11.41 4.72
C ALA A 192 8.29 11.05 5.44
N SER A 193 7.54 12.09 5.82
CA SER A 193 6.18 11.97 6.37
C SER A 193 5.29 13.04 5.75
N GLY A 194 3.97 12.80 5.69
CA GLY A 194 3.01 13.75 5.11
C GLY A 194 2.80 13.57 3.60
N VAL A 195 2.37 14.63 2.89
CA VAL A 195 2.20 14.56 1.43
C VAL A 195 3.58 14.70 0.77
N THR A 196 4.01 13.70 0.02
CA THR A 196 5.26 13.74 -0.75
C THR A 196 4.98 13.41 -2.21
N ALA A 197 5.89 13.80 -3.11
CA ALA A 197 5.59 13.98 -4.52
C ALA A 197 6.48 13.16 -5.48
N THR A 198 7.36 12.27 -5.01
CA THR A 198 8.49 11.84 -5.87
C THR A 198 8.40 10.43 -6.42
N ARG A 199 7.88 9.41 -5.70
CA ARG A 199 7.89 8.02 -6.21
C ARG A 199 6.55 7.51 -6.70
N VAL A 200 5.47 8.21 -6.41
CA VAL A 200 4.15 7.91 -6.98
C VAL A 200 3.62 9.13 -7.70
N VAL A 201 3.35 8.97 -8.99
CA VAL A 201 3.00 10.06 -9.90
C VAL A 201 1.60 9.86 -10.48
N GLU A 202 1.06 10.93 -11.07
CA GLU A 202 -0.24 10.93 -11.76
C GLU A 202 -1.40 10.43 -10.89
N ALA A 203 -1.39 10.74 -9.59
CA ALA A 203 -2.46 10.32 -8.70
C ALA A 203 -3.79 10.98 -9.13
N GLN A 204 -4.76 10.14 -9.49
CA GLN A 204 -6.11 10.55 -9.86
C GLN A 204 -7.11 9.92 -8.91
N LEU A 205 -8.01 10.73 -8.36
CA LEU A 205 -9.15 10.22 -7.60
C LEU A 205 -10.06 9.44 -8.57
N THR A 206 -10.10 8.12 -8.40
CA THR A 206 -11.06 7.24 -9.08
C THR A 206 -11.95 6.67 -8.01
N VAL A 207 -13.15 7.23 -7.85
CA VAL A 207 -14.08 6.71 -6.85
C VAL A 207 -14.59 5.37 -7.36
N ILE A 208 -14.11 4.29 -6.76
CA ILE A 208 -14.77 2.99 -6.77
C ILE A 208 -15.78 3.08 -5.64
N LEU A 209 -17.01 3.50 -5.97
CA LEU A 209 -18.05 3.65 -4.96
C LEU A 209 -18.38 2.27 -4.42
N ALA A 210 -18.15 2.05 -3.12
CA ALA A 210 -18.60 0.86 -2.43
C ALA A 210 -20.13 0.84 -2.34
N GLU A 211 -20.67 -0.38 -2.43
CA GLU A 211 -22.07 -0.83 -2.48
C GLU A 211 -22.98 -0.41 -1.30
N GLU A 212 -22.66 0.64 -0.54
CA GLU A 212 -23.40 1.05 0.66
C GLU A 212 -24.53 2.04 0.37
N PHE A 213 -24.80 2.40 -0.89
CA PHE A 213 -25.74 3.46 -1.25
C PHE A 213 -26.94 2.90 -2.01
N GLU A 214 -28.05 2.76 -1.31
CA GLU A 214 -29.32 2.39 -1.92
C GLU A 214 -30.15 3.64 -2.24
N PRO A 215 -30.85 3.68 -3.40
CA PRO A 215 -31.88 4.66 -3.66
C PRO A 215 -33.00 4.53 -2.62
N THR A 216 -33.33 5.61 -1.94
CA THR A 216 -34.54 5.71 -1.11
C THR A 216 -35.48 6.77 -1.69
N LEU A 217 -36.74 6.77 -1.26
CA LEU A 217 -37.73 7.80 -1.62
C LEU A 217 -37.27 9.23 -1.27
N SER A 218 -36.26 9.39 -0.40
CA SER A 218 -35.70 10.68 0.03
C SER A 218 -34.31 11.00 -0.53
N GLY A 219 -33.84 10.24 -1.54
CA GLY A 219 -32.49 10.34 -2.09
C GLY A 219 -31.63 9.11 -1.77
N ILE A 220 -30.31 9.24 -1.92
CA ILE A 220 -29.37 8.12 -1.73
C ILE A 220 -28.95 8.04 -0.26
N ARG A 221 -29.17 6.91 0.43
CA ARG A 221 -28.80 6.73 1.85
C ARG A 221 -27.79 5.61 2.05
N ARG A 222 -26.96 5.76 3.09
CA ARG A 222 -25.93 4.80 3.50
C ARG A 222 -26.55 3.64 4.29
N ASN A 223 -26.35 2.40 3.84
CA ASN A 223 -26.70 1.21 4.61
C ASN A 223 -25.66 1.02 5.72
N ALA A 224 -26.08 1.15 6.99
CA ALA A 224 -25.16 1.09 8.13
C ALA A 224 -24.81 -0.37 8.42
N LEU A 225 -23.60 -0.81 8.03
CA LEU A 225 -23.05 -2.12 8.37
C LEU A 225 -22.81 -2.24 9.89
N ILE A 226 -23.85 -2.63 10.63
CA ILE A 226 -23.74 -3.36 11.90
C ILE A 226 -24.52 -4.66 11.71
N GLY A 227 -23.83 -5.73 11.28
CA GLY A 227 -24.39 -7.08 11.15
C GLY A 227 -24.06 -7.76 9.81
N PRO A 228 -24.15 -9.11 9.73
CA PRO A 228 -23.97 -9.84 8.48
C PRO A 228 -25.18 -9.60 7.57
N THR A 229 -24.99 -8.83 6.50
CA THR A 229 -26.00 -8.64 5.44
C THR A 229 -25.81 -9.64 4.29
N PRO A 230 -26.90 -9.96 3.56
CA PRO A 230 -26.98 -11.12 2.70
C PRO A 230 -26.12 -10.98 1.44
N THR A 231 -25.84 -12.13 0.82
CA THR A 231 -25.10 -12.33 -0.43
C THR A 231 -25.53 -11.37 -1.54
N LEU A 232 -24.74 -10.31 -1.75
CA LEU A 232 -24.61 -9.64 -3.03
C LEU A 232 -23.27 -10.03 -3.62
N ALA A 233 -23.29 -11.03 -4.50
CA ALA A 233 -22.17 -11.39 -5.33
C ALA A 233 -22.67 -11.22 -6.75
N THR A 234 -22.49 -10.03 -7.36
CA THR A 234 -22.75 -9.94 -8.79
C THR A 234 -21.75 -9.16 -9.62
N MET A 235 -21.28 -7.95 -9.28
CA MET A 235 -20.31 -7.28 -10.17
C MET A 235 -19.31 -6.38 -9.44
N LEU A 236 -18.29 -6.99 -8.85
CA LEU A 236 -17.08 -6.26 -8.48
C LEU A 236 -16.35 -5.86 -9.78
N PRO A 237 -15.84 -4.62 -9.91
CA PRO A 237 -15.18 -4.20 -11.13
C PRO A 237 -13.90 -4.99 -11.34
N THR A 238 -13.65 -5.39 -12.58
CA THR A 238 -12.41 -6.05 -12.92
C THR A 238 -11.24 -5.05 -12.86
N PRO A 239 -9.99 -5.54 -12.73
CA PRO A 239 -8.81 -4.69 -12.91
C PRO A 239 -8.85 -3.84 -14.19
N VAL A 240 -9.45 -4.38 -15.26
CA VAL A 240 -9.61 -3.70 -16.55
C VAL A 240 -10.61 -2.55 -16.45
N ASP A 241 -11.74 -2.74 -15.76
CA ASP A 241 -12.75 -1.67 -15.60
C ASP A 241 -12.19 -0.47 -14.84
N ILE A 242 -11.39 -0.72 -13.80
CA ILE A 242 -10.74 0.33 -13.00
C ILE A 242 -9.65 1.02 -13.82
N LEU A 243 -8.87 0.27 -14.58
CA LEU A 243 -7.84 0.83 -15.44
C LEU A 243 -8.46 1.70 -16.54
N ASN A 244 -9.55 1.23 -17.16
CA ASN A 244 -10.30 1.98 -18.16
C ASN A 244 -10.87 3.27 -17.55
N ALA A 245 -11.45 3.20 -16.35
CA ALA A 245 -11.95 4.38 -15.64
C ALA A 245 -10.83 5.40 -15.32
N TYR A 246 -9.64 4.94 -14.93
CA TYR A 246 -8.47 5.79 -14.75
C TYR A 246 -8.05 6.47 -16.05
N VAL A 247 -7.91 5.71 -17.14
CA VAL A 247 -7.50 6.24 -18.46
C VAL A 247 -8.54 7.20 -19.01
N SER A 248 -9.82 6.85 -18.91
CA SER A 248 -10.94 7.66 -19.42
C SER A 248 -11.34 8.80 -18.48
N ARG A 249 -10.76 8.86 -17.28
CA ARG A 249 -11.07 9.82 -16.21
C ARG A 249 -12.55 9.79 -15.81
N GLN A 250 -13.14 8.60 -15.81
CA GLN A 250 -14.53 8.37 -15.42
C GLN A 250 -14.62 7.82 -13.99
N LEU A 251 -15.74 8.09 -13.32
CA LEU A 251 -16.07 7.47 -12.04
C LEU A 251 -16.58 6.05 -12.28
N LEU A 252 -16.11 5.09 -11.48
CA LEU A 252 -16.53 3.71 -11.56
C LEU A 252 -17.51 3.40 -10.42
N TRP A 253 -18.78 3.22 -10.77
CA TRP A 253 -19.82 2.83 -9.82
C TRP A 253 -19.77 1.33 -9.58
N VAL A 254 -19.71 0.90 -8.31
CA VAL A 254 -19.90 -0.51 -7.94
C VAL A 254 -21.23 -0.61 -7.21
N GLY A 255 -22.25 -1.12 -7.90
CA GLY A 255 -23.54 -1.39 -7.26
C GLY A 255 -24.69 -1.69 -8.22
N ALA A 256 -25.21 -2.91 -8.10
CA ALA A 256 -26.63 -3.26 -8.07
C ALA A 256 -26.78 -4.56 -7.26
#